data_AF-A0A6A1C8L8-F1
#
_entry.id   AF-A0A6A1C8L8-F1
#
_cell.length_a   1.000
_cell.length_b   1.000
_cell.length_c   1.000
_cell.angle_alpha   90.00
_cell.angle_beta   90.00
_cell.angle_gamma   90.00
#
_symmetry.space_group_name_H-M   'P 1'
#
loop_
_entity.id
_entity.type
_entity.pdbx_description
1 polymer ?
#
loop_
_entity_poly.entity_id
_entity_poly.type
_entity_poly.pdbx_seq_one_letter_code
_entity_poly.pdbx_strand_id
1 'polypeptide(L)'
;MDAIILQENIEGLLSLVRMLLPGGGSAGCVYLDDLSALQRSIHEKINDLYSQRGETPEQDATLCLAILQGYNVSMYANPEDEDRKRSVLQRSLTLLDALPPSLLKQQLSAVCHGMQELCETN
;
A
#
# COMPACT_ATOMS: atom_id res chain seq x y z
N MET A 1 -6.58 7.13 -16.73
CA MET A 1 -6.18 5.71 -16.71
C MET A 1 -7.46 4.92 -16.62
N ASP A 2 -7.67 3.91 -17.46
CA ASP A 2 -8.91 3.12 -17.41
C ASP A 2 -9.02 2.42 -16.05
N ALA A 3 -10.25 2.32 -15.53
CA ALA A 3 -10.53 1.72 -14.22
C ALA A 3 -10.01 0.27 -14.11
N ILE A 4 -10.01 -0.45 -15.22
CA ILE A 4 -9.48 -1.82 -15.35
C ILE A 4 -7.95 -1.81 -15.18
N ILE A 5 -7.25 -0.92 -15.89
CA ILE A 5 -5.79 -0.79 -15.81
C ILE A 5 -5.35 -0.35 -14.41
N LEU A 6 -6.14 0.50 -13.74
CA LEU A 6 -5.90 0.88 -12.35
C LEU A 6 -6.04 -0.31 -11.41
N GLN A 7 -7.09 -1.10 -11.56
CA GLN A 7 -7.30 -2.29 -10.74
C GLN A 7 -6.17 -3.31 -10.92
N GLU A 8 -5.75 -3.57 -12.15
CA GLU A 8 -4.61 -4.47 -12.44
C GLU A 8 -3.30 -3.97 -11.79
N ASN A 9 -3.06 -2.66 -11.81
CA ASN A 9 -1.86 -2.10 -11.18
C ASN A 9 -1.89 -2.21 -9.65
N ILE A 10 -3.06 -2.01 -9.04
CA ILE A 10 -3.28 -2.19 -7.59
C ILE A 10 -3.02 -3.65 -7.20
N GLU A 11 -3.59 -4.60 -7.93
CA GLU A 11 -3.40 -6.03 -7.68
C GLU A 11 -1.94 -6.46 -7.88
N GLY A 12 -1.28 -5.91 -8.89
CA GLY A 12 0.15 -6.08 -9.12
C GLY A 12 0.99 -5.61 -7.93
N LEU A 13 0.72 -4.42 -7.39
CA LEU A 13 1.43 -3.91 -6.20
C LEU A 13 1.18 -4.82 -4.98
N LEU A 14 -0.06 -5.20 -4.72
CA LEU A 14 -0.40 -6.09 -3.60
C LEU A 14 0.28 -7.46 -3.71
N SER A 15 0.43 -7.99 -4.93
CA SER A 15 1.16 -9.23 -5.16
C SER A 15 2.64 -9.11 -4.78
N LEU A 16 3.30 -8.02 -5.18
CA LEU A 16 4.70 -7.74 -4.81
C LEU A 16 4.87 -7.60 -3.30
N VAL A 17 3.98 -6.87 -2.65
CA VAL A 17 3.99 -6.69 -1.19
C VAL A 17 3.85 -8.02 -0.46
N ARG A 18 2.94 -8.90 -0.93
CA ARG A 18 2.73 -10.22 -0.32
C ARG A 18 3.96 -11.12 -0.38
N MET A 19 4.82 -10.96 -1.39
CA MET A 19 6.09 -11.69 -1.47
C MET A 19 7.09 -11.27 -0.38
N LEU A 20 6.95 -10.08 0.19
CA LEU A 20 7.81 -9.57 1.27
C LEU A 20 7.26 -9.81 2.67
N LEU A 21 5.97 -10.14 2.81
CA LEU A 21 5.37 -10.39 4.12
C LEU A 21 5.78 -11.78 4.66
N PRO A 22 5.98 -11.95 5.98
CA PRO A 22 6.46 -13.19 6.60
C PRO A 22 5.61 -14.47 6.38
N GLY A 23 4.48 -14.37 5.67
CA GLY A 23 3.58 -15.48 5.32
C GLY A 23 3.40 -15.72 3.82
N GLY A 24 4.14 -15.01 2.96
CA GLY A 24 4.15 -15.21 1.50
C GLY A 24 4.87 -16.50 1.13
N GLY A 25 4.16 -17.46 0.52
CA GLY A 25 4.56 -18.85 0.33
C GLY A 25 5.72 -19.14 -0.63
N SER A 26 6.90 -18.57 -0.42
CA SER A 26 8.13 -19.15 -0.95
C SER A 26 9.16 -19.28 0.17
N ALA A 27 9.31 -20.50 0.66
CA ALA A 27 10.43 -20.94 1.48
C ALA A 27 11.74 -21.02 0.65
N GLY A 28 11.94 -20.09 -0.27
CA GLY A 28 13.16 -19.90 -1.02
C GLY A 28 13.79 -18.59 -0.56
N CYS A 29 15.03 -18.66 -0.10
CA CYS A 29 15.88 -17.51 0.08
C CYS A 29 15.75 -16.58 -1.14
N VAL A 30 15.00 -15.48 -1.01
CA VAL A 30 15.04 -14.39 -1.98
C VAL A 30 16.49 -13.90 -1.92
N TYR A 31 17.25 -14.09 -3.00
CA TYR A 31 18.62 -13.59 -3.04
C TYR A 31 18.58 -12.06 -2.83
N LEU A 32 19.59 -11.49 -2.18
CA LEU A 32 19.63 -10.06 -1.86
C LEU A 32 19.39 -9.17 -3.10
N ASP A 33 19.85 -9.62 -4.27
CA ASP A 33 19.60 -8.94 -5.55
C ASP A 33 18.12 -8.96 -5.95
N ASP A 34 17.44 -10.10 -5.79
CA ASP A 34 16.00 -10.25 -6.04
C ASP A 34 15.18 -9.38 -5.07
N LEU A 35 15.62 -9.25 -3.82
CA LEU A 35 15.00 -8.38 -2.82
C LEU A 35 15.11 -6.91 -3.23
N SER A 36 16.30 -6.47 -3.65
CA SER A 36 16.52 -5.08 -4.07
C SER A 36 15.71 -4.72 -5.33
N ALA A 37 15.58 -5.65 -6.29
CA ALA A 37 14.75 -5.49 -7.47
C ALA A 37 13.27 -5.41 -7.10
N LEU A 38 12.81 -6.25 -6.17
CA LEU A 38 11.44 -6.26 -5.67
C LEU A 38 11.10 -4.95 -4.95
N GLN A 39 12.00 -4.46 -4.08
CA GLN A 39 11.87 -3.17 -3.39
C GLN A 39 11.77 -2.00 -4.37
N ARG A 40 12.61 -1.98 -5.40
CA ARG A 40 12.55 -0.95 -6.45
C ARG A 40 11.22 -0.99 -7.21
N SER A 41 10.77 -2.18 -7.60
CA SER A 41 9.50 -2.35 -8.32
C SER A 41 8.29 -1.90 -7.49
N ILE A 42 8.29 -2.17 -6.19
CA ILE A 42 7.27 -1.68 -5.26
C ILE A 42 7.29 -0.15 -5.21
N HIS A 43 8.46 0.45 -5.03
CA HIS A 43 8.60 1.90 -4.96
C HIS A 43 8.15 2.60 -6.25
N GLU A 44 8.54 2.09 -7.41
CA GLU A 44 8.09 2.58 -8.71
C GLU A 44 6.56 2.50 -8.85
N LYS A 45 5.95 1.35 -8.52
CA LYS A 45 4.50 1.18 -8.56
C LYS A 45 3.76 2.11 -7.59
N ILE A 46 4.29 2.33 -6.39
CA ILE A 46 3.72 3.30 -5.44
C ILE A 46 3.72 4.69 -6.06
N ASN A 47 4.84 5.11 -6.68
CA ASN A 47 4.96 6.43 -7.31
C ASN A 47 3.96 6.61 -8.47
N ASP A 48 3.78 5.57 -9.30
CA ASP A 48 2.81 5.60 -10.40
C ASP A 48 1.36 5.67 -9.90
N LEU A 49 1.07 5.00 -8.79
CA LEU A 49 -0.27 4.89 -8.19
C LEU A 49 -0.63 6.05 -7.25
N TYR A 50 0.35 6.75 -6.69
CA TYR A 50 0.14 7.83 -5.71
C TYR A 50 -0.77 8.95 -6.22
N SER A 51 -0.55 9.36 -7.48
CA SER A 51 -1.32 10.42 -8.12
C SER A 51 -2.72 9.96 -8.60
N GLN A 52 -2.97 8.65 -8.62
CA GLN A 52 -4.23 8.09 -9.07
C GLN A 52 -5.32 8.19 -8.00
N ARG A 53 -6.57 8.11 -8.43
CA ARG A 53 -7.76 8.01 -7.58
C ARG A 53 -8.68 6.94 -8.14
N GLY A 54 -9.32 6.17 -7.27
CA GLY A 54 -10.37 5.24 -7.68
C GLY A 54 -11.63 5.98 -8.15
N GLU A 55 -12.39 5.36 -9.06
CA GLU A 55 -13.69 5.88 -9.48
C GLU A 55 -14.77 5.73 -8.41
N THR A 56 -14.65 4.69 -7.57
CA THR A 56 -15.53 4.42 -6.44
C THR A 56 -14.77 4.53 -5.12
N PRO A 57 -15.45 4.81 -3.99
CA PRO A 57 -14.80 4.84 -2.68
C PRO A 57 -14.14 3.49 -2.34
N GLU A 58 -14.70 2.36 -2.78
CA GLU A 58 -14.09 1.04 -2.63
C GLU A 58 -12.81 0.89 -3.44
N GLN A 59 -12.80 1.37 -4.68
CA GLN A 59 -11.60 1.32 -5.51
C GLN A 59 -10.51 2.24 -4.95
N ASP A 60 -10.87 3.45 -4.51
CA ASP A 60 -9.92 4.40 -3.93
C ASP A 60 -9.39 3.89 -2.58
N ALA A 61 -10.22 3.20 -1.80
CA ALA A 61 -9.81 2.54 -0.57
C ALA A 61 -8.86 1.36 -0.82
N THR A 62 -9.10 0.57 -1.88
CA THR A 62 -8.20 -0.51 -2.28
C THR A 62 -6.86 0.04 -2.77
N LEU A 63 -6.88 1.14 -3.52
CA LEU A 63 -5.68 1.88 -3.93
C LEU A 63 -4.89 2.37 -2.71
N CYS A 64 -5.56 3.02 -1.75
CA CYS A 64 -4.94 3.45 -0.50
C CYS A 64 -4.30 2.30 0.26
N LEU A 65 -5.06 1.21 0.43
CA LEU A 65 -4.59 0.01 1.13
C LEU A 65 -3.31 -0.52 0.48
N ALA A 66 -3.27 -0.65 -0.84
CA ALA A 66 -2.11 -1.14 -1.57
C ALA A 66 -0.89 -0.25 -1.40
N ILE A 67 -1.06 1.08 -1.48
CA ILE A 67 0.04 2.04 -1.29
C ILE A 67 0.58 1.98 0.15
N LEU A 68 -0.30 1.97 1.16
CA LEU A 68 0.12 1.91 2.57
C LEU A 68 0.83 0.60 2.89
N GLN A 69 0.32 -0.53 2.40
CA GLN A 69 1.01 -1.81 2.57
C GLN A 69 2.35 -1.85 1.82
N GLY A 70 2.43 -1.19 0.65
CA GLY A 70 3.69 -0.97 -0.07
C GLY A 70 4.72 -0.21 0.77
N TYR A 71 4.31 0.89 1.40
CA TYR A 71 5.18 1.63 2.32
C TYR A 71 5.60 0.82 3.55
N ASN A 72 4.75 -0.06 4.08
CA ASN A 72 5.10 -0.91 5.24
C ASN A 72 6.22 -1.91 4.95
N VAL A 73 6.34 -2.38 3.71
CA VAL A 73 7.39 -3.32 3.31
C VAL A 73 8.56 -2.63 2.60
N SER A 74 8.43 -1.33 2.32
CA SER A 74 9.45 -0.53 1.65
C SER A 74 10.65 -0.32 2.57
N MET A 75 11.85 -0.58 2.05
CA MET A 75 13.10 -0.21 2.70
C MET A 75 13.46 1.27 2.48
N TYR A 76 12.75 1.97 1.59
CA TYR A 76 12.90 3.39 1.36
C TYR A 76 12.08 4.19 2.37
N ALA A 77 12.77 4.98 3.18
CA ALA A 77 12.20 5.88 4.19
C ALA A 77 12.79 7.30 4.01
N ASN A 78 12.67 7.84 2.80
CA ASN A 78 13.05 9.24 2.59
C ASN A 78 11.92 10.17 3.11
N PRO A 79 12.21 11.45 3.41
CA PRO A 79 11.22 12.37 3.98
C PRO A 79 9.99 12.54 3.07
N GLU A 80 10.18 12.49 1.75
CA GLU A 80 9.11 12.63 0.77
C GLU A 80 8.15 11.43 0.81
N ASP A 81 8.67 10.21 0.95
CA ASP A 81 7.87 8.99 1.11
C ASP A 81 7.10 8.99 2.42
N GLU A 82 7.68 9.51 3.50
CA GLU A 82 6.97 9.68 4.77
C GLU A 82 5.82 10.69 4.65
N ASP A 83 6.02 11.81 3.96
CA ASP A 83 4.96 12.78 3.69
C ASP A 83 3.85 12.21 2.80
N ARG A 84 4.22 11.48 1.74
CA ARG A 84 3.27 10.77 0.87
C ARG A 84 2.49 9.72 1.64
N LYS A 85 3.16 8.93 2.49
CA LYS A 85 2.54 7.94 3.38
C LYS A 85 1.50 8.59 4.29
N ARG A 86 1.84 9.71 4.94
CA ARG A 86 0.89 10.48 5.78
C ARG A 86 -0.28 11.03 4.96
N SER A 87 -0.03 11.53 3.75
CA SER A 87 -1.10 12.02 2.86
C SER A 87 -2.07 10.90 2.48
N VAL A 88 -1.57 9.69 2.16
CA VAL A 88 -2.42 8.53 1.84
C VAL A 88 -3.15 8.02 3.09
N LEU A 89 -2.51 8.04 4.25
CA LEU A 89 -3.15 7.70 5.52
C LEU A 89 -4.33 8.63 5.82
N GLN A 90 -4.14 9.94 5.69
CA GLN A 90 -5.22 10.92 5.88
C GLN A 90 -6.39 10.67 4.92
N ARG A 91 -6.09 10.40 3.65
CA ARG A 91 -7.11 10.03 2.65
C ARG A 91 -7.85 8.75 3.05
N SER A 92 -7.12 7.76 3.56
CA SER A 92 -7.69 6.48 4.00
C SER A 92 -8.68 6.66 5.16
N LEU A 93 -8.35 7.51 6.12
CA LEU A 93 -9.25 7.85 7.24
C LEU A 93 -10.56 8.47 6.73
N THR A 94 -10.49 9.40 5.78
CA THR A 94 -11.70 9.99 5.19
C THR A 94 -12.55 8.98 4.42
N LEU A 95 -11.92 7.98 3.79
CA LEU A 95 -12.61 6.90 3.08
C LEU A 95 -13.25 5.90 4.05
N LEU A 96 -12.66 5.66 5.22
CA LEU A 96 -13.24 4.76 6.24
C LEU A 96 -14.63 5.22 6.67
N ASP A 97 -14.90 6.52 6.75
CA ASP A 97 -16.22 7.05 7.07
C ASP A 97 -17.24 6.83 5.94
N ALA A 98 -16.79 6.90 4.68
CA ALA A 98 -17.65 6.71 3.50
C ALA A 98 -17.90 5.23 3.15
N LEU A 99 -17.00 4.33 3.54
CA LEU A 99 -17.08 2.91 3.19
C LEU A 99 -18.17 2.17 3.99
N PRO A 100 -18.94 1.28 3.35
CA PRO A 100 -19.84 0.38 4.04
C PRO A 100 -19.07 -0.66 4.88
N PRO A 101 -19.71 -1.28 5.89
CA PRO A 101 -19.13 -2.39 6.64
C PRO A 101 -18.72 -3.53 5.69
N SER A 102 -17.42 -3.75 5.55
CA SER A 102 -16.84 -4.70 4.60
C SER A 102 -15.46 -5.15 5.06
N LEU A 103 -14.96 -6.26 4.51
CA LEU A 103 -13.60 -6.73 4.77
C LEU A 103 -12.56 -5.67 4.38
N LEU A 104 -12.79 -4.93 3.28
CA LEU A 104 -11.92 -3.85 2.85
C LEU A 104 -11.81 -2.75 3.91
N LYS A 105 -12.95 -2.34 4.49
CA LYS A 105 -12.97 -1.36 5.59
C LYS A 105 -12.17 -1.84 6.80
N GLN A 106 -12.33 -3.11 7.18
CA GLN A 106 -11.56 -3.70 8.29
C GLN A 106 -10.06 -3.73 8.01
N GLN A 107 -9.66 -4.13 6.80
CA GLN A 107 -8.25 -4.17 6.39
C GLN A 107 -7.63 -2.78 6.36
N LEU A 108 -8.32 -1.79 5.77
CA LEU A 108 -7.86 -0.41 5.72
C LEU A 108 -7.73 0.17 7.13
N SER A 109 -8.70 -0.08 8.01
CA SER A 109 -8.66 0.35 9.40
C SER A 109 -7.47 -0.24 10.17
N ALA A 110 -7.20 -1.53 9.99
CA ALA A 110 -6.07 -2.19 10.66
C ALA A 110 -4.71 -1.62 10.20
N VAL A 111 -4.56 -1.37 8.89
CA VAL A 111 -3.34 -0.75 8.34
C VAL A 111 -3.19 0.70 8.82
N CYS A 112 -4.28 1.48 8.85
CA CYS A 112 -4.25 2.85 9.34
C CYS A 112 -3.81 2.92 10.81
N HIS A 113 -4.37 2.04 11.67
CA HIS A 113 -4.00 1.98 13.08
C HIS A 113 -2.53 1.63 13.27
N GLY A 114 -2.03 0.61 12.57
CA GLY A 114 -0.62 0.22 12.66
C GLY A 114 0.34 1.32 12.21
N MET A 115 -0.05 2.13 11.22
CA MET A 115 0.75 3.28 10.78
C MET A 115 0.72 4.47 11.74
N GLN A 116 -0.38 4.66 12.47
CA GLN A 116 -0.49 5.70 13.51
C GLN A 116 0.40 5.38 14.72
N GLU A 117 0.40 4.13 15.18
CA GLU A 117 1.28 3.69 16.30
C GLU A 117 2.76 3.91 15.99
N LEU A 118 3.18 3.70 14.74
CA LEU A 118 4.56 3.96 14.29
C LEU A 118 4.92 5.46 14.30
N CYS A 119 3.95 6.36 14.17
CA CYS A 119 4.19 7.80 14.24
C CYS A 119 4.21 8.33 15.70
N GLU A 120 3.53 7.66 16.63
CA GLU A 120 3.44 8.08 18.04
C GLU A 120 4.62 7.61 18.91
N THR A 121 5.47 6.72 18.39
CA THR A 121 6.62 6.17 19.12
C THR A 121 7.95 6.93 18.89
N ASN A 122 7.91 8.19 18.41
CA ASN A 122 9.08 9.05 18.24
C ASN A 122 8.97 10.34 19.07
#